data_AF-A0A7Z9TB97-F1
#
_entry.id   AF-A0A7Z9TB97-F1
#
_cell.length_a   1.000
_cell.length_b   1.000
_cell.length_c   1.000
_cell.angle_alpha   90.00
_cell.angle_beta   90.00
_cell.angle_gamma   90.00
#
_symmetry.space_group_name_H-M   'P 1'
#
loop_
_entity.id
_entity.type
_entity.pdbx_description
1 polymer ?
#
loop_
_entity_poly.entity_id
_entity_poly.type
_entity_poly.pdbx_seq_one_letter_code
_entity_poly.pdbx_strand_id
1 'polypeptide(L)'
;MTTSVLRLTTPRNISSIQRFARQTLAALEQDYPDASTELAFSSPYQLLVATILSTQSTDKRANRLASELFKQFPNAHALSCAKTREVQTLIRSTGCLLIKARALVRMVSALVENHRGEVPTTMKSLTALPGVGRKTASVLLGHAFNTPGFPVDRHVLRVSNRLDLVQTSDPTRRDND
;
A
#
# COMPACT_ATOMS: atom_id res chain seq x y z
N MET A 1 37.19 -23.12 5.18
CA MET A 1 36.53 -22.64 6.40
C MET A 1 35.03 -22.73 6.18
N THR A 2 34.41 -23.76 6.74
CA THR A 2 33.00 -24.10 6.52
C THR A 2 32.16 -23.28 7.49
N THR A 3 31.50 -22.24 6.99
CA THR A 3 30.54 -21.46 7.79
C THR A 3 29.33 -22.34 8.06
N SER A 4 29.32 -22.99 9.23
CA SER A 4 28.20 -23.75 9.74
C SER A 4 27.05 -22.77 10.01
N VAL A 5 26.05 -22.77 9.13
CA VAL A 5 24.80 -22.04 9.35
C VAL A 5 24.04 -22.84 10.40
N LEU A 6 24.11 -22.35 11.64
CA LEU A 6 23.38 -22.90 12.78
C LEU A 6 21.87 -22.82 12.49
N ARG A 7 21.30 -23.88 11.93
CA ARG A 7 19.85 -24.05 11.88
C ARG A 7 19.38 -24.33 13.29
N LEU A 8 18.86 -23.31 13.96
CA LEU A 8 18.16 -23.45 15.24
C LEU A 8 16.87 -24.26 14.99
N THR A 9 16.90 -25.54 15.35
CA THR A 9 15.79 -26.51 15.21
C THR A 9 14.91 -26.61 16.46
N THR A 10 14.92 -25.60 17.33
CA THR A 10 14.12 -25.58 18.56
C THR A 10 12.73 -24.96 18.31
N PRO A 11 11.62 -25.52 18.84
CA PRO A 11 10.32 -24.86 18.80
C PRO A 11 10.43 -23.47 19.45
N ARG A 12 10.10 -22.45 18.67
CA ARG A 12 10.44 -21.06 18.93
C ARG A 12 9.42 -20.49 19.94
N ASN A 13 9.88 -20.14 21.16
CA ASN A 13 9.02 -19.56 22.19
C ASN A 13 8.50 -18.18 21.74
N ILE A 14 7.17 -18.03 21.65
CA ILE A 14 6.48 -16.81 21.18
C ILE A 14 6.94 -15.57 21.94
N SER A 15 7.14 -15.67 23.26
CA SER A 15 7.58 -14.53 24.09
C SER A 15 8.98 -14.04 23.71
N SER A 16 9.88 -14.94 23.30
CA SER A 16 11.22 -14.60 22.81
C SER A 16 11.15 -13.93 21.44
N ILE A 17 10.28 -14.41 20.54
CA ILE A 17 10.05 -13.79 19.22
C ILE A 17 9.50 -12.38 19.40
N GLN A 18 8.49 -12.19 20.26
CA GLN A 18 7.90 -10.89 20.53
C GLN A 18 8.91 -9.91 21.14
N ARG A 19 9.82 -10.39 21.99
CA ARG A 19 10.90 -9.56 22.54
C ARG A 19 11.86 -9.11 21.45
N PHE A 20 12.31 -10.05 20.60
CA PHE A 20 13.21 -9.76 19.50
C PHE A 20 12.57 -8.85 18.45
N ALA A 21 11.28 -9.03 18.15
CA ALA A 21 10.51 -8.16 17.26
C ALA A 21 10.46 -6.72 17.80
N ARG A 22 10.23 -6.54 19.11
CA ARG A 22 10.22 -5.21 19.76
C ARG A 22 11.60 -4.55 19.72
N GLN A 23 12.67 -5.30 19.97
CA GLN A 23 14.04 -4.78 19.88
C GLN A 23 14.40 -4.37 18.45
N THR A 24 14.03 -5.20 17.47
CA THR A 24 14.19 -4.89 16.04
C THR A 24 13.42 -3.63 15.67
N LEU A 25 12.16 -3.52 16.10
CA LEU A 25 11.34 -2.34 15.82
C LEU A 25 11.96 -1.07 16.41
N ALA A 26 12.40 -1.11 17.67
CA ALA A 26 13.06 0.03 18.32
C ALA A 26 14.34 0.47 17.58
N ALA A 27 15.14 -0.49 17.10
CA ALA A 27 16.33 -0.20 16.30
C ALA A 27 15.96 0.42 14.94
N LEU A 28 14.92 -0.10 14.27
CA LEU A 28 14.43 0.46 13.01
C LEU A 28 13.86 1.87 13.17
N GLU A 29 13.15 2.14 14.27
CA GLU A 29 12.65 3.49 14.58
C GLU A 29 13.79 4.47 14.84
N GLN A 30 14.91 4.01 15.42
CA GLN A 30 16.11 4.83 15.60
C GLN A 30 16.84 5.10 14.28
N ASP A 31 16.98 4.09 13.42
CA ASP A 31 17.69 4.21 12.14
C ASP A 31 16.86 4.95 11.08
N TYR A 32 15.52 4.86 11.16
CA TYR A 32 14.56 5.42 10.21
C TYR A 32 13.45 6.20 10.93
N PRO A 33 13.77 7.30 11.64
CA PRO A 33 12.82 8.04 12.47
C PRO A 33 11.67 8.67 11.67
N ASP A 34 11.92 9.03 10.41
CA ASP A 34 10.95 9.65 9.51
C ASP A 34 10.31 8.65 8.54
N ALA A 35 10.37 7.34 8.84
CA ALA A 35 9.80 6.31 7.98
C ALA A 35 8.28 6.48 7.82
N SER A 36 7.86 6.87 6.62
CA SER A 36 6.47 6.97 6.21
C SER A 36 6.32 6.52 4.76
N THR A 37 5.11 6.64 4.20
CA THR A 37 4.92 6.38 2.78
C THR A 37 5.67 7.40 1.94
N GLU A 38 6.38 6.95 0.90
CA GLU A 38 7.04 7.83 -0.07
C GLU A 38 6.05 8.44 -1.07
N LEU A 39 4.78 8.03 -1.05
CA LEU A 39 3.75 8.60 -1.89
C LEU A 39 3.39 10.01 -1.40
N ALA A 40 3.43 10.98 -2.30
CA ALA A 40 3.07 12.35 -2.01
C ALA A 40 1.54 12.53 -2.10
N PHE A 41 0.92 12.96 -1.01
CA PHE A 41 -0.52 13.25 -0.95
C PHE A 41 -0.84 14.33 0.08
N SER A 42 -1.92 15.05 -0.15
CA SER A 42 -2.49 16.03 0.79
C SER A 42 -3.95 15.71 1.13
N SER A 43 -4.49 14.62 0.60
CA SER A 43 -5.85 14.15 0.92
C SER A 43 -5.97 12.63 0.73
N PRO A 44 -6.96 11.97 1.37
CA PRO A 44 -7.22 10.55 1.15
C PRO A 44 -7.47 10.19 -0.32
N TYR A 45 -8.13 11.07 -1.08
CA TYR A 45 -8.34 10.90 -2.52
C TYR A 45 -7.00 10.85 -3.29
N GLN A 46 -6.09 11.77 -2.98
CA GLN A 46 -4.78 11.78 -3.61
C GLN A 46 -3.97 10.53 -3.28
N LEU A 47 -4.01 10.07 -2.02
CA LEU A 47 -3.36 8.83 -1.63
C LEU A 47 -3.94 7.62 -2.37
N LEU A 48 -5.26 7.55 -2.52
CA LEU A 48 -5.95 6.46 -3.22
C LEU A 48 -5.52 6.38 -4.69
N VAL A 49 -5.52 7.52 -5.39
CA VAL A 49 -5.05 7.60 -6.79
C VAL A 49 -3.56 7.25 -6.88
N ALA A 50 -2.72 7.83 -6.03
CA ALA A 50 -1.27 7.57 -6.02
C ALA A 50 -0.95 6.10 -5.76
N THR A 51 -1.70 5.43 -4.87
CA THR A 51 -1.51 4.01 -4.56
C THR A 51 -1.88 3.10 -5.73
N ILE A 52 -2.93 3.43 -6.50
CA ILE A 52 -3.24 2.70 -7.74
C ILE A 52 -2.14 2.91 -8.77
N LEU A 53 -1.65 4.15 -8.90
CA LEU A 53 -0.56 4.48 -9.82
C LEU A 53 0.76 3.81 -9.46
N SER A 54 1.05 3.60 -8.17
CA SER A 54 2.30 3.00 -7.70
C SER A 54 2.40 1.50 -7.98
N THR A 55 1.28 0.82 -8.23
CA THR A 55 1.29 -0.62 -8.54
C THR A 55 2.25 -0.95 -9.69
N GLN A 56 3.23 -1.83 -9.44
CA GLN A 56 4.27 -2.19 -10.43
C GLN A 56 5.03 -0.98 -11.02
N SER A 57 5.26 0.05 -10.21
CA SER A 57 6.10 1.20 -10.55
C SER A 57 6.78 1.74 -9.30
N THR A 58 7.77 2.62 -9.48
CA THR A 58 8.41 3.29 -8.35
C THR A 58 7.55 4.44 -7.83
N ASP A 59 7.65 4.74 -6.54
CA ASP A 59 6.89 5.82 -5.91
C ASP A 59 7.25 7.19 -6.52
N LYS A 60 8.53 7.43 -6.85
CA LYS A 60 8.97 8.60 -7.63
C LYS A 60 8.20 8.77 -8.94
N ARG A 61 7.95 7.67 -9.67
CA ARG A 61 7.19 7.71 -10.92
C ARG A 61 5.72 7.95 -10.66
N ALA A 62 5.15 7.28 -9.65
CA ALA A 62 3.77 7.46 -9.25
C ALA A 62 3.48 8.92 -8.86
N ASN A 63 4.33 9.52 -8.03
CA ASN A 63 4.22 10.91 -7.57
C ASN A 63 4.23 11.91 -8.73
N ARG A 64 5.17 11.75 -9.68
CA ARG A 64 5.21 12.61 -10.88
C ARG A 64 3.90 12.58 -11.64
N LEU A 65 3.36 11.38 -11.86
CA LEU A 65 2.14 11.22 -12.67
C LEU A 65 0.89 11.62 -11.92
N ALA A 66 0.83 11.35 -10.62
CA ALA A 66 -0.24 11.81 -9.75
C ALA A 66 -0.30 13.34 -9.74
N SER A 67 0.86 14.02 -9.63
CA SER A 67 0.95 15.48 -9.72
C SER A 67 0.38 16.02 -11.03
N GLU A 68 0.76 15.46 -12.18
CA GLU A 68 0.19 15.87 -13.47
C GLU A 68 -1.31 15.58 -13.58
N LEU A 69 -1.75 14.46 -13.01
CA LEU A 69 -3.16 14.08 -12.99
C LEU A 69 -3.98 15.03 -12.13
N PHE A 70 -3.50 15.43 -10.96
CA PHE A 70 -4.21 16.34 -10.05
C PHE A 70 -4.27 17.79 -10.55
N LYS A 71 -3.35 18.21 -11.42
CA LYS A 71 -3.45 19.51 -12.11
C LYS A 71 -4.69 19.59 -13.01
N GLN A 72 -5.05 18.47 -13.66
CA GLN A 72 -6.24 18.42 -14.52
C GLN A 72 -7.49 17.94 -13.76
N PHE A 73 -7.32 17.02 -12.81
CA PHE A 73 -8.39 16.35 -12.09
C PHE A 73 -8.16 16.42 -10.58
N PRO A 74 -8.38 17.60 -9.95
CA PRO A 74 -8.01 17.85 -8.56
C PRO A 74 -8.82 17.06 -7.53
N ASN A 75 -9.98 16.54 -7.91
CA ASN A 75 -10.87 15.77 -7.03
C ASN A 75 -11.56 14.61 -7.78
N ALA A 76 -12.23 13.75 -7.03
CA ALA A 76 -12.91 12.56 -7.56
C ALA A 76 -13.97 12.90 -8.61
N HIS A 77 -14.73 13.99 -8.40
CA HIS A 77 -15.75 14.44 -9.35
C HIS A 77 -15.13 14.83 -10.69
N ALA A 78 -14.05 15.61 -10.68
CA ALA A 78 -13.33 15.99 -11.89
C ALA A 78 -12.78 14.77 -12.64
N LEU A 79 -12.16 13.81 -11.94
CA LEU A 79 -11.64 12.61 -12.58
C LEU A 79 -12.75 11.68 -13.08
N SER A 80 -13.93 11.67 -12.44
CA SER A 80 -15.06 10.85 -12.87
C SER A 80 -15.66 11.30 -14.22
N CYS A 81 -15.50 12.59 -14.56
CA CYS A 81 -15.91 13.13 -15.86
C CYS A 81 -14.84 12.95 -16.96
N ALA A 82 -13.65 12.48 -16.62
CA ALA A 82 -12.54 12.34 -17.55
C ALA A 82 -12.80 11.23 -18.58
N LYS A 83 -12.41 11.46 -19.83
CA LYS A 83 -12.37 10.37 -20.81
C LYS A 83 -11.20 9.46 -20.47
N THR A 84 -11.40 8.15 -20.54
CA THR A 84 -10.33 7.16 -20.31
C THR A 84 -9.06 7.44 -21.13
N ARG A 85 -9.19 7.98 -22.36
CA ARG A 85 -8.05 8.36 -23.21
C ARG A 85 -7.24 9.53 -22.66
N GLU A 86 -7.86 10.49 -21.98
CA GLU A 86 -7.18 11.62 -21.34
C GLU A 86 -6.32 11.11 -20.19
N VAL A 87 -6.92 10.27 -19.33
CA VAL A 87 -6.20 9.59 -18.24
C VAL A 87 -5.03 8.77 -18.79
N GLN A 88 -5.26 7.96 -19.84
CA GLN A 88 -4.20 7.17 -20.48
C GLN A 88 -3.05 8.03 -21.00
N THR A 89 -3.34 9.22 -21.54
CA THR A 89 -2.32 10.13 -22.05
C THR A 89 -1.42 10.63 -20.91
N LEU A 90 -2.02 11.02 -19.79
CA LEU A 90 -1.29 11.48 -18.60
C LEU A 90 -0.42 10.37 -17.99
N ILE A 91 -0.95 9.15 -17.93
CA ILE A 91 -0.24 8.01 -17.30
C ILE A 91 0.49 7.12 -18.32
N ARG A 92 0.65 7.57 -19.57
CA ARG A 92 1.20 6.77 -20.69
C ARG A 92 2.56 6.17 -20.40
N SER A 93 3.35 6.87 -19.59
CA SER A 93 4.69 6.44 -19.27
C SER A 93 4.71 5.25 -18.28
N THR A 94 3.59 4.91 -17.62
CA THR A 94 3.52 3.78 -16.68
C THR A 94 3.53 2.41 -17.35
N GLY A 95 4.06 1.41 -16.63
CA GLY A 95 3.69 0.02 -16.86
C GLY A 95 2.21 -0.22 -16.52
N CYS A 96 1.62 -1.23 -17.16
CA CYS A 96 0.21 -1.62 -16.96
C CYS A 96 -0.82 -0.52 -17.26
N LEU A 97 -0.51 0.40 -18.19
CA LEU A 97 -1.32 1.56 -18.60
C LEU A 97 -2.84 1.28 -18.66
N LEU A 98 -3.25 0.27 -19.44
CA LEU A 98 -4.67 -0.01 -19.66
C LEU A 98 -5.39 -0.47 -18.39
N ILE A 99 -4.70 -1.24 -17.55
CA ILE A 99 -5.23 -1.73 -16.27
C ILE A 99 -5.38 -0.56 -15.30
N LYS A 100 -4.35 0.27 -15.17
CA LYS A 100 -4.35 1.44 -14.28
C LYS A 100 -5.41 2.47 -14.68
N ALA A 101 -5.49 2.83 -15.96
CA ALA A 101 -6.49 3.79 -16.43
C ALA A 101 -7.91 3.31 -16.17
N ARG A 102 -8.21 2.03 -16.47
CA ARG A 102 -9.53 1.43 -16.19
C ARG A 102 -9.82 1.38 -14.69
N ALA A 103 -8.82 1.02 -13.87
CA ALA A 103 -8.97 0.98 -12.42
C ALA A 103 -9.28 2.37 -11.86
N LEU A 104 -8.54 3.40 -12.27
CA LEU A 104 -8.77 4.79 -11.82
C LEU A 104 -10.17 5.27 -12.17
N VAL A 105 -10.58 5.18 -13.45
CA VAL A 105 -11.90 5.64 -13.90
C VAL A 105 -13.02 4.91 -13.16
N ARG A 106 -12.97 3.58 -13.09
CA ARG A 106 -14.00 2.79 -12.39
C ARG A 106 -14.02 3.06 -10.88
N MET A 107 -12.85 3.25 -10.27
CA MET A 107 -12.72 3.58 -8.85
C MET A 107 -13.40 4.92 -8.56
N VAL A 108 -13.11 5.97 -9.33
CA VAL A 108 -13.70 7.30 -9.07
C VAL A 108 -15.19 7.37 -9.40
N SER A 109 -15.66 6.66 -10.44
CA SER A 109 -17.10 6.55 -10.69
C SER A 109 -17.81 5.92 -9.50
N ALA A 110 -17.30 4.78 -8.99
CA ALA A 110 -17.87 4.13 -7.82
C ALA A 110 -17.77 5.01 -6.55
N LEU A 111 -16.71 5.81 -6.43
CA LEU A 111 -16.54 6.74 -5.32
C LEU A 111 -17.56 7.88 -5.35
N VAL A 112 -17.82 8.45 -6.54
CA VAL A 112 -18.83 9.50 -6.71
C VAL A 112 -20.24 8.95 -6.51
N GLU A 113 -20.56 7.81 -7.11
CA GLU A 113 -21.88 7.17 -7.05
C GLU A 113 -22.24 6.73 -5.62
N ASN A 114 -21.34 6.01 -4.94
CA ASN A 114 -21.64 5.36 -3.66
C ASN A 114 -21.22 6.18 -2.44
N HIS A 115 -20.27 7.12 -2.61
CA HIS A 115 -19.66 7.87 -1.51
C HIS A 115 -19.58 9.38 -1.76
N ARG A 116 -20.29 9.91 -2.78
CA ARG A 116 -20.33 11.35 -3.11
C ARG A 116 -18.95 11.98 -3.35
N GLY A 117 -17.97 11.17 -3.74
CA GLY A 117 -16.59 11.58 -4.00
C GLY A 117 -15.68 11.56 -2.78
N GLU A 118 -16.18 11.14 -1.60
CA GLU A 118 -15.39 11.02 -0.38
C GLU A 118 -14.81 9.61 -0.23
N VAL A 119 -13.55 9.52 0.22
CA VAL A 119 -12.89 8.22 0.47
C VAL A 119 -13.43 7.61 1.76
N PRO A 120 -14.05 6.42 1.72
CA PRO A 120 -14.60 5.81 2.92
C PRO A 120 -13.51 5.34 3.89
N THR A 121 -13.84 5.31 5.17
CA THR A 121 -12.92 5.01 6.27
C THR A 121 -13.02 3.57 6.79
N THR A 122 -13.71 2.68 6.07
CA THR A 122 -13.86 1.28 6.48
C THR A 122 -13.24 0.33 5.47
N MET A 123 -12.64 -0.76 5.96
CA MET A 123 -12.07 -1.82 5.12
C MET A 123 -13.10 -2.36 4.12
N LYS A 124 -14.32 -2.64 4.58
CA LYS A 124 -15.40 -3.18 3.74
C LYS A 124 -15.71 -2.25 2.57
N SER A 125 -15.94 -0.97 2.84
CA SER A 125 -16.27 0.01 1.80
C SER A 125 -15.10 0.27 0.86
N LEU A 126 -13.87 0.38 1.38
CA LEU A 126 -12.68 0.54 0.54
C LEU A 126 -12.48 -0.64 -0.41
N THR A 127 -12.60 -1.88 0.07
CA THR A 127 -12.43 -3.07 -0.78
C THR A 127 -13.57 -3.30 -1.76
N ALA A 128 -14.70 -2.62 -1.61
CA ALA A 128 -15.77 -2.62 -2.59
C ALA A 128 -15.46 -1.72 -3.80
N LEU A 129 -14.52 -0.78 -3.67
CA LEU A 129 -14.10 0.08 -4.78
C LEU A 129 -13.31 -0.74 -5.83
N PRO A 130 -13.65 -0.63 -7.12
CA PRO A 130 -12.93 -1.32 -8.19
C PRO A 130 -11.42 -1.02 -8.15
N GLY A 131 -10.59 -2.07 -8.16
CA GLY A 131 -9.13 -1.93 -8.13
C GLY A 131 -8.52 -1.70 -6.75
N VAL A 132 -9.33 -1.65 -5.69
CA VAL A 132 -8.86 -1.52 -4.30
C VAL A 132 -8.94 -2.87 -3.60
N GLY A 133 -7.78 -3.52 -3.42
CA GLY A 133 -7.66 -4.74 -2.62
C GLY A 133 -7.46 -4.47 -1.13
N ARG A 134 -7.50 -5.51 -0.30
CA ARG A 134 -7.26 -5.42 1.16
C ARG A 134 -5.96 -4.68 1.51
N LYS A 135 -4.87 -4.94 0.77
CA LYS A 135 -3.58 -4.27 1.00
C LYS A 135 -3.67 -2.76 0.74
N THR A 136 -4.24 -2.37 -0.40
CA THR A 136 -4.46 -0.96 -0.77
C THR A 136 -5.32 -0.26 0.28
N ALA A 137 -6.41 -0.92 0.71
CA ALA A 137 -7.26 -0.40 1.78
C ALA A 137 -6.52 -0.23 3.11
N SER A 138 -5.66 -1.19 3.50
CA SER A 138 -4.83 -1.07 4.70
C SER A 138 -3.84 0.10 4.64
N VAL A 139 -3.22 0.35 3.48
CA VAL A 139 -2.34 1.52 3.27
C VAL A 139 -3.11 2.82 3.47
N LEU A 140 -4.32 2.94 2.90
CA LEU A 140 -5.19 4.10 3.07
C LEU A 140 -5.61 4.31 4.52
N LEU A 141 -6.08 3.25 5.17
CA LEU A 141 -6.51 3.30 6.57
C LEU A 141 -5.35 3.70 7.51
N GLY A 142 -4.15 3.17 7.28
CA GLY A 142 -2.97 3.50 8.05
C GLY A 142 -2.49 4.94 7.84
N HIS A 143 -2.24 5.34 6.59
CA HIS A 143 -1.59 6.63 6.31
C HIS A 143 -2.54 7.83 6.22
N ALA A 144 -3.79 7.66 5.78
CA ALA A 144 -4.72 8.77 5.64
C ALA A 144 -5.69 8.91 6.83
N PHE A 145 -5.95 7.82 7.55
CA PHE A 145 -6.94 7.80 8.63
C PHE A 145 -6.39 7.35 9.98
N ASN A 146 -5.07 7.15 10.11
CA ASN A 146 -4.39 6.73 11.34
C ASN A 146 -5.06 5.52 12.04
N THR A 147 -5.69 4.65 11.24
CA THR A 147 -6.38 3.47 11.75
C THR A 147 -5.36 2.34 11.92
N PRO A 148 -5.27 1.71 13.10
CA PRO A 148 -4.31 0.63 13.35
C PRO A 148 -4.43 -0.49 12.32
N GLY A 149 -3.33 -0.78 11.64
CA GLY A 149 -3.24 -1.87 10.68
C GLY A 149 -1.79 -2.12 10.30
N PHE A 150 -1.42 -3.40 10.17
CA PHE A 150 -0.06 -3.79 9.79
C PHE A 150 -0.09 -4.43 8.39
N PRO A 151 0.02 -3.63 7.30
CA PRO A 151 0.02 -4.16 5.95
C PRO A 151 1.31 -4.96 5.70
N VAL A 152 1.20 -6.29 5.66
CA VAL A 152 2.32 -7.16 5.29
C VAL A 152 2.46 -7.19 3.78
N ASP A 153 3.63 -6.76 3.29
CA ASP A 153 3.98 -6.88 1.88
C ASP A 153 5.17 -7.81 1.64
N ARG A 154 5.65 -7.88 0.41
CA ARG A 154 6.79 -8.73 0.06
C ARG A 154 8.08 -8.32 0.77
N HIS A 155 8.28 -7.02 1.05
CA HIS A 155 9.46 -6.54 1.76
C HIS A 155 9.36 -6.89 3.24
N VAL A 156 8.22 -6.59 3.88
CA VAL A 156 7.94 -6.97 5.26
C VAL A 156 8.08 -8.48 5.43
N LEU A 157 7.44 -9.28 4.58
CA LEU A 157 7.52 -10.74 4.65
C LEU A 157 8.95 -11.25 4.46
N ARG A 158 9.70 -10.70 3.50
CA ARG A 158 11.08 -11.10 3.23
C ARG A 158 12.01 -10.77 4.38
N VAL A 159 11.88 -9.56 4.96
CA VAL A 159 12.68 -9.14 6.11
C VAL A 159 12.31 -9.97 7.35
N SER A 160 11.03 -10.16 7.63
CA SER A 160 10.56 -10.98 8.75
C SER A 160 11.01 -12.44 8.64
N ASN A 161 11.02 -13.04 7.45
CA ASN A 161 11.60 -14.38 7.25
C ASN A 161 13.13 -14.37 7.43
N ARG A 162 13.83 -13.35 6.91
CA ARG A 162 15.30 -13.25 7.03
C ARG A 162 15.77 -13.03 8.47
N LEU A 163 14.94 -12.37 9.28
CA LEU A 163 15.16 -12.16 10.71
C LEU A 163 14.64 -13.31 11.58
N ASP A 164 14.16 -14.39 10.97
CA ASP A 164 13.57 -15.52 11.71
C ASP A 164 12.45 -15.07 12.68
N LEU A 165 11.64 -14.09 12.28
CA LEU A 165 10.42 -13.69 12.99
C LEU A 165 9.24 -14.59 12.61
N VAL A 166 9.17 -15.00 11.35
CA VAL A 166 8.14 -15.89 10.80
C VAL A 166 8.78 -16.95 9.89
N GLN A 167 8.05 -18.02 9.58
CA GLN A 167 8.43 -19.04 8.59
C GLN A 167 7.27 -19.31 7.65
N THR A 168 7.04 -18.39 6.72
CA THR A 168 5.92 -18.51 5.77
C THR A 168 6.20 -17.75 4.48
N SER A 169 5.77 -18.32 3.37
CA SER A 169 5.70 -17.65 2.08
C SER A 169 4.34 -17.00 1.82
N ASP A 170 3.34 -17.28 2.66
CA ASP A 170 1.99 -16.72 2.56
C ASP A 170 1.91 -15.41 3.37
N PRO A 171 1.74 -14.24 2.72
CA PRO A 171 1.59 -12.94 3.40
C PRO A 171 0.24 -12.78 4.10
N THR A 172 -0.71 -13.67 3.85
CA THR A 172 -2.04 -13.65 4.49
C THR A 172 -2.12 -14.53 5.73
N ARG A 173 -1.12 -15.40 5.93
CA ARG A 173 -1.03 -16.24 7.12
C ARG A 173 -0.95 -15.35 8.35
N ARG A 174 -1.88 -15.57 9.26
CA ARG A 174 -1.87 -15.03 10.61
C ARG A 174 -1.72 -16.22 11.52
N ASP A 175 -0.65 -16.26 12.29
CA ASP A 175 -0.56 -17.19 13.39
C ASP A 175 -1.52 -16.66 14.47
N ASN A 176 -2.74 -17.21 14.46
CA ASN A 176 -3.71 -16.99 15.50
C ASN A 176 -3.35 -17.95 16.64
N ASP A 177 -2.51 -17.48 17.56
CA ASP A 177 -2.49 -18.05 18.91
C ASP A 177 -3.47 -17.25 19.79
#